data_AF-A0A9D2YPI6-F1
#
_entry.id   AF-A0A9D2YPI6-F1
#
_cell.length_a   1.000
_cell.length_b   1.000
_cell.length_c   1.000
_cell.angle_alpha   90.00
_cell.angle_beta   90.00
_cell.angle_gamma   90.00
#
_symmetry.space_group_name_H-M   'P 1'
#
loop_
_entity.id
_entity.type
_entity.pdbx_description
1 polymer ?
#
loop_
_entity_poly.entity_id
_entity_poly.type
_entity_poly.pdbx_seq_one_letter_code
_entity_poly.pdbx_strand_id
1 'polypeptide(L)'
;VNDVFGNNSTCICLQGGDCTIVGKDDGGDFRRLLNAMDILCFTPEELNSIYSLLSSVLHLGNVYFQPHQAEGQEAASVVSAHELRVVAELLQVSPESLQKSVTYKMTDAVMEKIYTPLTVESALDARDAVAKILYSLLFGWLTERINGRVYPRNEALSISVLDIYGFEELQVNSYEQLCINYANETLQFYFNRVIFQEEQVRKDKLGFSCL
;
A
#
# COMPACT_ATOMS: atom_id res chain seq x y z
N VAL A 1 9.91 -2.94 -19.59
CA VAL A 1 9.07 -1.75 -19.27
C VAL A 1 8.00 -1.55 -20.33
N ASN A 2 8.34 -1.33 -21.61
CA ASN A 2 7.33 -1.13 -22.67
C ASN A 2 6.41 -2.34 -22.96
N ASP A 3 6.83 -3.57 -22.68
CA ASP A 3 5.95 -4.76 -22.81
C ASP A 3 5.06 -5.03 -21.58
N VAL A 4 5.34 -4.39 -20.43
CA VAL A 4 4.55 -4.59 -19.20
C VAL A 4 3.32 -3.67 -19.15
N PHE A 5 3.35 -2.56 -19.88
CA PHE A 5 2.26 -1.56 -19.95
C PHE A 5 1.40 -1.70 -21.22
N GLY A 6 1.49 -2.84 -21.93
CA GLY A 6 0.80 -3.12 -23.19
C GLY A 6 -0.70 -3.40 -23.06
N ASN A 7 -1.45 -2.56 -22.35
CA ASN A 7 -2.89 -2.29 -22.43
C ASN A 7 -3.35 -1.68 -21.10
N ASN A 8 -3.31 -0.35 -20.98
CA ASN A 8 -3.83 0.39 -19.81
C ASN A 8 -5.35 0.28 -19.62
N SER A 9 -6.07 -0.42 -20.49
CA SER A 9 -7.54 -0.52 -20.46
C SER A 9 -8.09 -1.68 -19.61
N THR A 10 -7.24 -2.54 -19.04
CA THR A 10 -7.69 -3.77 -18.35
C THR A 10 -7.38 -3.83 -16.86
N CYS A 11 -6.72 -2.82 -16.28
CA CYS A 11 -6.36 -2.87 -14.86
C CYS A 11 -7.45 -2.35 -13.92
N ILE A 12 -8.07 -3.26 -13.17
CA ILE A 12 -9.10 -2.93 -12.17
C ILE A 12 -8.53 -2.05 -11.05
N CYS A 13 -7.22 -2.09 -10.78
CA CYS A 13 -6.59 -1.16 -9.83
C CYS A 13 -6.60 0.30 -10.31
N LEU A 14 -6.87 0.55 -11.60
CA LEU A 14 -7.08 1.88 -12.17
C LEU A 14 -8.59 2.17 -12.27
N GLN A 15 -9.33 2.08 -11.16
CA GLN A 15 -10.78 2.35 -11.13
C GLN A 15 -11.14 3.78 -11.60
N GLY A 16 -10.16 4.70 -11.66
CA GLY A 16 -10.33 6.06 -12.19
C GLY A 16 -10.18 6.20 -13.71
N GLY A 17 -9.76 5.17 -14.44
CA GLY A 17 -9.42 5.26 -15.87
C GLY A 17 -8.07 5.95 -16.13
N ASP A 18 -7.85 6.34 -17.39
CA ASP A 18 -6.63 7.04 -17.84
C ASP A 18 -6.69 8.52 -17.41
N CYS A 19 -6.26 8.77 -16.17
CA CYS A 19 -6.33 10.08 -15.54
C CYS A 19 -5.15 10.95 -15.99
N THR A 20 -5.26 11.61 -17.15
CA THR A 20 -4.28 12.65 -17.53
C THR A 20 -4.45 13.87 -16.62
N ILE A 21 -3.51 14.09 -15.70
CA ILE A 21 -3.50 15.26 -14.82
C ILE A 21 -2.84 16.42 -15.56
N VAL A 22 -3.54 17.56 -15.67
CA VAL A 22 -3.03 18.75 -16.36
C VAL A 22 -1.72 19.21 -15.72
N GLY A 23 -0.66 19.28 -16.51
CA GLY A 23 0.66 19.74 -16.07
C GLY A 23 1.56 18.64 -15.46
N LYS A 24 1.12 17.39 -15.44
CA LYS A 24 1.93 16.25 -15.00
C LYS A 24 2.54 15.52 -16.19
N ASP A 25 3.84 15.25 -16.13
CA ASP A 25 4.58 14.44 -17.12
C ASP A 25 5.08 13.18 -16.43
N ASP A 26 4.30 12.11 -16.48
CA ASP A 26 4.64 10.83 -15.84
C ASP A 26 5.96 10.26 -16.40
N GLY A 27 6.27 10.48 -17.68
CA GLY A 27 7.53 10.06 -18.29
C GLY A 27 8.73 10.87 -17.80
N GLY A 28 8.55 12.17 -17.57
CA GLY A 28 9.53 13.04 -16.90
C GLY A 28 9.75 12.66 -15.45
N ASP A 29 8.68 12.45 -14.69
CA ASP A 29 8.74 12.09 -13.27
C ASP A 29 9.34 10.71 -13.06
N PHE A 30 9.05 9.73 -13.92
CA PHE A 30 9.69 8.42 -13.88
C PHE A 30 11.21 8.50 -14.12
N ARG A 31 11.67 9.36 -15.04
CA ARG A 31 13.11 9.60 -15.24
C ARG A 31 13.76 10.24 -14.03
N ARG A 32 13.08 11.17 -13.35
CA ARG A 32 13.57 11.76 -12.10
C ARG A 32 13.67 10.71 -10.99
N LEU A 33 12.67 9.83 -10.88
CA LEU A 33 12.68 8.72 -9.94
C LEU A 33 13.88 7.79 -10.18
N LEU A 34 14.14 7.41 -11.43
CA LEU A 34 15.29 6.58 -11.80
C LEU A 34 16.62 7.23 -11.38
N ASN A 35 16.79 8.53 -11.65
CA ASN A 35 17.99 9.26 -11.24
C ASN A 35 18.15 9.29 -9.71
N ALA A 36 17.05 9.44 -8.96
CA ALA A 36 17.09 9.41 -7.50
C ALA A 36 17.47 8.03 -6.96
N MET A 37 16.96 6.96 -7.58
CA MET A 37 17.32 5.58 -7.23
C MET A 37 18.80 5.29 -7.52
N ASP A 38 19.36 5.84 -8.60
CA ASP A 38 20.78 5.73 -8.91
C ASP A 38 21.65 6.44 -7.84
N ILE A 39 21.26 7.64 -7.42
CA ILE A 39 21.93 8.39 -6.33
C ILE A 39 21.90 7.60 -5.01
N LEU A 40 20.79 6.93 -4.71
CA LEU A 40 20.63 6.07 -3.52
C LEU A 40 21.35 4.71 -3.66
N CYS A 41 22.04 4.51 -4.79
CA CYS A 41 22.77 3.30 -5.19
C CYS A 41 21.89 2.04 -5.10
N PHE A 42 20.71 2.08 -5.70
CA PHE A 42 19.95 0.86 -5.97
C PHE A 42 20.62 0.07 -7.08
N THR A 43 20.78 -1.24 -6.89
CA THR A 43 21.34 -2.10 -7.93
C THR A 43 20.29 -2.37 -9.02
N PRO A 44 20.71 -2.72 -10.24
CA PRO A 44 19.78 -3.13 -11.30
C PRO A 44 18.91 -4.33 -10.89
N GLU A 45 19.45 -5.22 -10.06
CA GLU A 45 18.75 -6.39 -9.51
C GLU A 45 17.67 -5.98 -8.50
N GLU A 46 17.98 -5.05 -7.58
CA GLU A 46 17.02 -4.46 -6.66
C GLU A 46 15.89 -3.75 -7.42
N LEU A 47 16.23 -2.95 -8.43
CA LEU A 47 15.25 -2.26 -9.29
C LEU A 47 14.35 -3.24 -10.04
N ASN A 48 14.92 -4.29 -10.63
CA ASN A 48 14.13 -5.30 -11.31
C ASN A 48 13.18 -6.01 -10.34
N SER A 49 13.61 -6.25 -9.11
CA SER A 49 12.77 -6.85 -8.05
C SER A 49 11.60 -5.93 -7.65
N ILE A 50 11.87 -4.62 -7.50
CA ILE A 50 10.83 -3.61 -7.24
C ILE A 50 9.82 -3.59 -8.40
N TYR A 51 10.28 -3.56 -9.65
CA TYR A 51 9.38 -3.58 -10.81
C TYR A 51 8.58 -4.86 -10.92
N SER A 52 9.17 -6.01 -10.57
CA SER A 52 8.50 -7.30 -10.60
C SER A 52 7.40 -7.37 -9.53
N LEU A 53 7.63 -6.80 -8.34
CA LEU A 53 6.61 -6.67 -7.30
C LEU A 53 5.48 -5.71 -7.70
N LEU A 54 5.81 -4.54 -8.24
CA LEU A 54 4.80 -3.58 -8.70
C LEU A 54 3.96 -4.15 -9.85
N SER A 55 4.60 -4.82 -10.80
CA SER A 55 3.94 -5.50 -11.91
C SER A 55 3.04 -6.62 -11.40
N SER A 56 3.50 -7.41 -10.42
CA SER A 56 2.67 -8.43 -9.75
C SER A 56 1.40 -7.83 -9.13
N VAL A 57 1.50 -6.70 -8.43
CA VAL A 57 0.35 -6.01 -7.83
C VAL A 57 -0.65 -5.56 -8.91
N LEU A 58 -0.15 -5.02 -10.02
CA LEU A 58 -0.97 -4.57 -11.15
C LEU A 58 -1.69 -5.74 -11.83
N HIS A 59 -0.97 -6.82 -12.15
CA HIS A 59 -1.56 -8.02 -12.76
C HIS A 59 -2.52 -8.74 -11.81
N LEU A 60 -2.28 -8.70 -10.49
CA LEU A 60 -3.20 -9.25 -9.51
C LEU A 60 -4.55 -8.51 -9.56
N GLY A 61 -4.54 -7.20 -9.82
CA GLY A 61 -5.74 -6.41 -10.09
C GLY A 61 -6.57 -6.92 -11.28
N ASN A 62 -5.96 -7.59 -12.25
CA ASN A 62 -6.65 -8.16 -13.42
C ASN A 62 -7.24 -9.55 -13.16
N VAL A 63 -7.11 -10.08 -11.94
CA VAL A 63 -7.61 -11.42 -11.62
C VAL A 63 -9.11 -11.39 -11.34
N TYR A 64 -9.87 -12.20 -12.10
CA TYR A 64 -11.32 -12.33 -12.00
C TYR A 64 -11.75 -13.71 -11.50
N PHE A 65 -12.84 -13.72 -10.75
CA PHE A 65 -13.46 -14.92 -10.20
C PHE A 65 -14.89 -15.06 -10.75
N GLN A 66 -15.31 -16.30 -10.97
CA GLN A 66 -16.69 -16.67 -11.29
C GLN A 66 -17.23 -17.65 -10.25
N PRO A 67 -18.55 -17.63 -9.99
CA PRO A 67 -19.17 -18.60 -9.11
C PRO A 67 -19.12 -19.98 -9.75
N HIS A 68 -18.70 -20.97 -8.98
CA HIS A 68 -18.65 -22.38 -9.34
C HIS A 68 -19.19 -23.22 -8.18
N GLN A 69 -19.88 -24.32 -8.48
CA GLN A 69 -20.32 -25.23 -7.44
C GLN A 69 -19.22 -26.25 -7.16
N ALA A 70 -18.58 -26.14 -6.00
CA ALA A 70 -17.66 -27.15 -5.48
C ALA A 70 -18.28 -27.76 -4.21
N GLU A 71 -18.36 -29.09 -4.16
CA GLU A 71 -18.82 -29.83 -2.97
C GLU A 71 -20.21 -29.41 -2.44
N GLY A 72 -21.10 -28.94 -3.33
CA GLY A 72 -22.46 -28.51 -2.97
C GLY A 72 -22.54 -27.10 -2.34
N GLN A 73 -21.43 -26.36 -2.30
CA GLN A 73 -21.36 -24.97 -1.86
C GLN A 73 -20.93 -24.04 -3.01
N GLU A 74 -21.26 -22.76 -2.89
CA GLU A 74 -20.79 -21.73 -3.83
C GLU A 74 -19.31 -21.45 -3.56
N ALA A 75 -18.47 -21.64 -4.58
CA ALA A 75 -17.03 -21.47 -4.52
C ALA A 75 -16.54 -20.57 -5.66
N ALA A 76 -15.50 -19.78 -5.39
CA ALA A 76 -14.85 -18.94 -6.39
C ALA A 76 -13.92 -19.78 -7.28
N SER A 77 -14.06 -19.63 -8.60
CA SER A 77 -13.13 -20.20 -9.58
C SER A 77 -12.45 -19.09 -10.37
N VAL A 78 -11.14 -19.19 -10.58
CA VAL A 78 -10.36 -18.19 -11.32
C VAL A 78 -10.64 -18.30 -12.82
N VAL A 79 -11.10 -17.21 -13.42
CA VAL A 79 -11.34 -17.12 -14.88
C VAL A 79 -10.05 -16.76 -15.62
N SER A 80 -9.26 -15.87 -15.03
CA SER A 80 -8.03 -15.29 -15.60
C SER A 80 -6.79 -16.10 -15.22
N ALA A 81 -6.74 -17.37 -15.64
CA ALA A 81 -5.61 -18.26 -15.34
C ALA A 81 -4.27 -17.76 -15.92
N HIS A 82 -4.30 -16.96 -16.99
CA HIS A 82 -3.10 -16.37 -17.57
C HIS A 82 -2.48 -15.30 -16.65
N GLU A 83 -3.26 -14.30 -16.23
CA GLU A 83 -2.79 -13.25 -15.31
C GLU A 83 -2.25 -13.85 -14.02
N LEU A 84 -2.92 -14.87 -13.47
CA LEU A 84 -2.47 -15.56 -12.27
C LEU A 84 -1.12 -16.24 -12.45
N ARG A 85 -0.87 -16.85 -13.63
CA ARG A 85 0.44 -17.45 -13.94
C ARG A 85 1.54 -16.40 -14.06
N VAL A 86 1.25 -15.27 -14.71
CA VAL A 86 2.19 -14.15 -14.81
C VAL A 86 2.56 -13.64 -13.41
N VAL A 87 1.58 -13.45 -12.52
CA VAL A 87 1.85 -13.07 -11.12
C VAL A 87 2.68 -14.13 -10.41
N ALA A 88 2.36 -15.42 -10.60
CA ALA A 88 3.11 -16.50 -9.97
C ALA A 88 4.58 -16.57 -10.44
N GLU A 89 4.83 -16.32 -11.73
CA GLU A 89 6.18 -16.23 -12.30
C GLU A 89 6.96 -15.03 -11.74
N LEU A 90 6.33 -13.84 -11.67
CA LEU A 90 6.95 -12.63 -11.13
C LEU A 90 7.26 -12.74 -9.63
N LEU A 91 6.39 -13.40 -8.85
CA LEU A 91 6.59 -13.67 -7.43
C LEU A 91 7.46 -14.92 -7.16
N GLN A 92 7.79 -15.69 -8.20
CA GLN A 92 8.50 -16.96 -8.11
C GLN A 92 7.82 -17.99 -7.17
N VAL A 93 6.50 -18.05 -7.21
CA VAL A 93 5.67 -19.01 -6.44
C VAL A 93 4.96 -19.98 -7.37
N SER A 94 4.48 -21.11 -6.85
CA SER A 94 3.69 -22.01 -7.69
C SER A 94 2.31 -21.40 -7.97
N PRO A 95 1.83 -21.45 -9.24
CA PRO A 95 0.54 -20.87 -9.61
C PRO A 95 -0.62 -21.55 -8.88
N GLU A 96 -0.49 -22.84 -8.57
CA GLU A 96 -1.45 -23.62 -7.80
C GLU A 96 -1.56 -23.14 -6.35
N SER A 97 -0.42 -22.82 -5.71
CA SER A 97 -0.42 -22.29 -4.34
C SER A 97 -1.03 -20.89 -4.29
N LEU A 98 -0.68 -20.04 -5.27
CA LEU A 98 -1.25 -18.71 -5.39
C LEU A 98 -2.77 -18.79 -5.62
N GLN A 99 -3.23 -19.65 -6.54
CA GLN A 99 -4.65 -19.89 -6.76
C GLN A 99 -5.35 -20.31 -5.48
N LYS A 100 -4.79 -21.31 -4.78
CA LYS A 100 -5.37 -21.81 -3.54
C LYS A 100 -5.45 -20.73 -2.46
N SER A 101 -4.45 -19.84 -2.38
CA SER A 101 -4.43 -18.74 -1.40
C SER A 101 -5.53 -17.70 -1.60
N VAL A 102 -6.00 -17.50 -2.85
CA VAL A 102 -7.06 -16.54 -3.16
C VAL A 102 -8.45 -17.18 -3.28
N THR A 103 -8.55 -18.51 -3.44
CA THR A 103 -9.84 -19.21 -3.54
C THR A 103 -10.22 -20.02 -2.30
N TYR A 104 -9.28 -20.28 -1.37
CA TYR A 104 -9.54 -21.02 -0.14
C TYR A 104 -9.05 -20.25 1.08
N LYS A 105 -9.86 -20.27 2.13
CA LYS A 105 -9.44 -19.86 3.46
C LYS A 105 -8.82 -21.05 4.19
N MET A 106 -7.57 -20.91 4.61
CA MET A 106 -6.94 -21.85 5.53
C MET A 106 -7.28 -21.45 6.97
N THR A 107 -7.85 -22.38 7.73
CA THR A 107 -8.06 -22.24 9.17
C THR A 107 -7.20 -23.28 9.88
N ASP A 108 -6.24 -22.83 10.69
CA ASP A 108 -5.47 -23.71 11.57
C ASP A 108 -6.36 -24.14 12.75
N ALA A 109 -6.80 -25.39 12.74
CA ALA A 109 -7.41 -26.04 13.89
C ALA A 109 -6.33 -26.79 14.68
N VAL A 110 -6.58 -27.03 15.97
CA VAL A 110 -5.61 -27.63 16.92
C VAL A 110 -5.01 -28.96 16.43
N MET A 111 -5.72 -29.70 15.56
CA MET A 111 -5.26 -31.00 15.05
C MET A 111 -5.01 -31.03 13.53
N GLU A 112 -5.53 -30.06 12.75
CA GLU A 112 -5.41 -30.08 11.29
C GLU A 112 -5.65 -28.70 10.63
N LYS A 113 -5.18 -28.59 9.38
CA LYS A 113 -5.44 -27.43 8.51
C LYS A 113 -6.70 -27.66 7.70
N ILE A 114 -7.74 -26.89 7.99
CA ILE A 114 -9.02 -26.95 7.28
C ILE A 114 -8.99 -25.92 6.16
N TYR A 115 -9.26 -26.35 4.92
CA TYR A 115 -9.38 -25.48 3.76
C TYR A 115 -10.86 -25.34 3.40
N THR A 116 -11.40 -24.14 3.52
CA THR A 116 -12.79 -23.85 3.17
C THR A 116 -12.83 -23.03 1.88
N PRO A 117 -13.62 -23.42 0.87
CA PRO A 117 -13.76 -22.64 -0.36
C PRO A 117 -14.34 -21.25 -0.04
N LEU A 118 -13.82 -20.24 -0.71
CA LEU A 118 -14.30 -18.86 -0.59
C LEU A 118 -15.42 -18.57 -1.60
N THR A 119 -16.36 -17.71 -1.23
CA THR A 119 -17.30 -17.10 -2.19
C THR A 119 -16.56 -16.14 -3.12
N VAL A 120 -17.20 -15.73 -4.22
CA VAL A 120 -16.61 -14.77 -5.17
C VAL A 120 -16.22 -13.46 -4.49
N GLU A 121 -17.09 -12.94 -3.61
CA GLU A 121 -16.83 -11.71 -2.85
C GLU A 121 -15.61 -11.87 -1.92
N SER A 122 -15.55 -12.95 -1.14
CA SER A 122 -14.41 -13.20 -0.25
C SER A 122 -13.10 -13.47 -1.00
N ALA A 123 -13.17 -14.04 -2.21
CA ALA A 123 -11.99 -14.23 -3.07
C ALA A 123 -11.47 -12.89 -3.63
N LEU A 124 -12.36 -11.94 -3.95
CA LEU A 124 -11.99 -10.58 -4.30
C LEU A 124 -11.30 -9.86 -3.14
N ASP A 125 -11.85 -9.97 -1.93
CA ASP A 125 -11.22 -9.42 -0.72
C ASP A 125 -9.85 -10.05 -0.46
N ALA A 126 -9.71 -11.37 -0.64
CA ALA A 126 -8.44 -12.07 -0.48
C ALA A 126 -7.40 -11.61 -1.49
N ARG A 127 -7.78 -11.45 -2.77
CA ARG A 127 -6.92 -10.89 -3.82
C ARG A 127 -6.46 -9.47 -3.46
N ASP A 128 -7.38 -8.62 -3.04
CA ASP A 128 -7.06 -7.22 -2.68
C ASP A 128 -6.19 -7.15 -1.43
N ALA A 129 -6.40 -8.05 -0.47
CA ALA A 129 -5.53 -8.19 0.70
C ALA A 129 -4.09 -8.59 0.29
N VAL A 130 -3.93 -9.55 -0.62
CA VAL A 130 -2.60 -9.94 -1.13
C VAL A 130 -1.93 -8.75 -1.83
N ALA A 131 -2.65 -8.01 -2.68
CA ALA A 131 -2.13 -6.80 -3.33
C ALA A 131 -1.65 -5.76 -2.31
N LYS A 132 -2.48 -5.47 -1.30
CA LYS A 132 -2.17 -4.51 -0.22
C LYS A 132 -0.94 -4.95 0.58
N ILE A 133 -0.84 -6.25 0.92
CA ILE A 133 0.30 -6.79 1.67
C ILE A 133 1.59 -6.68 0.86
N LEU A 134 1.58 -7.07 -0.43
CA LEU A 134 2.75 -6.99 -1.30
C LEU A 134 3.26 -5.54 -1.41
N TYR A 135 2.34 -4.59 -1.65
CA TYR A 135 2.69 -3.18 -1.73
C TYR A 135 3.23 -2.65 -0.39
N SER A 136 2.59 -3.01 0.72
CA SER A 136 3.02 -2.61 2.07
C SER A 136 4.43 -3.12 2.40
N LEU A 137 4.72 -4.39 2.10
CA LEU A 137 6.05 -4.97 2.30
C LEU A 137 7.11 -4.30 1.43
N LEU A 138 6.80 -4.03 0.16
CA LEU A 138 7.69 -3.30 -0.74
C LEU A 138 7.99 -1.89 -0.20
N PHE A 139 6.96 -1.16 0.23
CA PHE A 139 7.11 0.19 0.76
C PHE A 139 7.92 0.21 2.08
N GLY A 140 7.67 -0.75 2.97
CA GLY A 140 8.44 -0.94 4.20
C GLY A 140 9.92 -1.19 3.89
N TRP A 141 10.21 -2.13 2.98
CA TRP A 141 11.58 -2.43 2.56
C TRP A 141 12.28 -1.23 1.91
N LEU A 142 11.58 -0.48 1.04
CA LEU A 142 12.12 0.75 0.44
C LEU A 142 12.48 1.77 1.52
N THR A 143 11.62 1.96 2.51
CA THR A 143 11.84 2.89 3.61
C THR A 143 13.07 2.49 4.43
N GLU A 144 13.21 1.20 4.78
CA GLU A 144 14.40 0.69 5.47
C GLU A 144 15.67 0.87 4.63
N ARG A 145 15.61 0.58 3.33
CA ARG A 145 16.74 0.70 2.40
C ARG A 145 17.22 2.14 2.25
N ILE A 146 16.29 3.10 2.21
CA ILE A 146 16.58 4.54 2.17
C ILE A 146 17.12 5.01 3.51
N ASN A 147 16.46 4.67 4.61
CA ASN A 147 16.89 5.04 5.96
C ASN A 147 18.30 4.52 6.26
N GLY A 148 18.66 3.31 5.82
CA GLY A 148 20.01 2.76 5.95
C GLY A 148 21.10 3.57 5.23
N ARG A 149 20.74 4.42 4.26
CA ARG A 149 21.67 5.33 3.56
C ARG A 149 21.66 6.75 4.10
N VAL A 150 20.50 7.23 4.57
CA VAL A 150 20.30 8.62 4.98
C VAL A 150 20.60 8.83 6.47
N TYR A 151 20.40 7.81 7.32
CA TYR A 151 20.51 7.99 8.77
C TYR A 151 21.97 8.23 9.21
N PRO A 152 22.26 9.33 9.94
CA PRO A 152 23.59 9.62 10.42
C PRO A 152 24.03 8.61 11.50
N ARG A 153 25.30 8.19 11.48
CA ARG A 153 25.83 7.18 12.43
C ARG A 153 26.05 7.70 13.86
N ASN A 154 25.92 9.00 14.09
CA ASN A 154 26.18 9.63 15.39
C ASN A 154 24.91 10.29 15.94
N GLU A 155 24.76 10.25 17.26
CA GLU A 155 23.73 11.03 17.97
C GLU A 155 23.98 12.53 17.77
N ALA A 156 23.09 13.15 17.00
CA ALA A 156 23.07 14.58 16.78
C ALA A 156 21.71 15.14 17.20
N LEU A 157 21.68 16.41 17.58
CA LEU A 157 20.42 17.15 17.69
C LEU A 157 19.69 17.06 16.35
N SER A 158 18.43 16.62 16.38
CA SER A 158 17.62 16.42 15.18
C SER A 158 16.45 17.39 15.14
N ILE A 159 16.13 17.84 13.93
CA ILE A 159 14.92 18.58 13.61
C ILE A 159 14.06 17.66 12.77
N SER A 160 12.83 17.41 13.22
CA SER A 160 11.87 16.57 12.50
C SER A 160 10.83 17.44 11.83
N VAL A 161 10.59 17.21 10.54
CA VAL A 161 9.49 17.82 9.80
C VAL A 161 8.38 16.78 9.70
N LEU A 162 7.17 17.17 10.08
CA LEU A 162 5.98 16.32 10.00
C LEU A 162 5.14 16.78 8.80
N ASP A 163 4.99 15.90 7.82
CA ASP A 163 4.10 16.08 6.66
C ASP A 163 3.00 15.03 6.75
N ILE A 164 1.76 15.47 6.98
CA ILE A 164 0.60 14.58 7.11
C ILE A 164 -0.52 15.07 6.20
N TYR A 165 -1.35 14.12 5.76
CA TYR A 165 -2.54 14.41 4.98
C TYR A 165 -3.50 15.32 5.76
N GLY A 166 -4.12 16.26 5.05
CA GLY A 166 -5.16 17.13 5.61
C GLY A 166 -6.46 16.38 5.92
N PHE A 167 -7.42 17.09 6.50
CA PHE A 167 -8.74 16.54 6.81
C PHE A 167 -9.47 16.12 5.52
N GLU A 168 -10.04 14.92 5.49
CA GLU A 168 -10.78 14.39 4.35
C GLU A 168 -12.28 14.27 4.67
N GLU A 169 -13.13 14.75 3.76
CA GLU A 169 -14.58 14.59 3.82
C GLU A 169 -15.08 14.04 2.48
N LEU A 170 -15.25 12.72 2.42
CA LEU A 170 -15.79 12.03 1.24
C LEU A 170 -17.26 11.64 1.47
N GLN A 171 -17.99 11.36 0.38
CA GLN A 171 -19.38 10.89 0.46
C GLN A 171 -19.52 9.54 1.20
N VAL A 172 -18.51 8.68 1.07
CA VAL A 172 -18.38 7.42 1.81
C VAL A 172 -16.99 7.43 2.44
N ASN A 173 -16.93 7.41 3.77
CA ASN A 173 -15.68 7.36 4.52
C ASN A 173 -15.44 5.92 4.99
N SER A 174 -14.29 5.36 4.62
CA SER A 174 -13.83 4.07 5.10
C SER A 174 -13.05 4.22 6.42
N TYR A 175 -12.59 3.11 6.98
CA TYR A 175 -11.80 3.10 8.21
C TYR A 175 -10.51 3.92 8.06
N GLU A 176 -9.92 3.91 6.87
CA GLU A 176 -8.73 4.68 6.52
C GLU A 176 -8.94 6.19 6.70
N GLN A 177 -10.08 6.74 6.24
CA GLN A 177 -10.42 8.16 6.44
C GLN A 177 -10.61 8.51 7.91
N LEU A 178 -11.20 7.62 8.71
CA LEU A 178 -11.32 7.81 10.14
C LEU A 178 -9.93 7.93 10.80
N CYS A 179 -8.99 7.06 10.43
CA CYS A 179 -7.61 7.13 10.93
C CYS A 179 -6.92 8.44 10.55
N ILE A 180 -7.10 8.93 9.32
CA ILE A 180 -6.54 10.21 8.84
C ILE A 180 -7.12 11.38 9.65
N ASN A 181 -8.44 11.45 9.76
CA ASN A 181 -9.13 12.55 10.46
C ASN A 181 -8.82 12.54 11.97
N TYR A 182 -8.74 11.36 12.59
CA TYR A 182 -8.38 11.23 13.99
C TYR A 182 -6.92 11.68 14.26
N ALA A 183 -5.99 11.34 13.37
CA ALA A 183 -4.60 11.81 13.47
C ALA A 183 -4.52 13.34 13.38
N ASN A 184 -5.29 13.95 12.46
CA ASN A 184 -5.40 15.40 12.32
C ASN A 184 -5.98 16.07 13.58
N GLU A 185 -7.07 15.55 14.12
CA GLU A 185 -7.67 16.07 15.35
C GLU A 185 -6.69 15.98 16.54
N THR A 186 -5.97 14.86 16.65
CA THR A 186 -4.95 14.66 17.67
C THR A 186 -3.79 15.65 17.53
N LEU A 187 -3.33 15.91 16.30
CA LEU A 187 -2.28 16.89 16.04
C LEU A 187 -2.74 18.31 16.40
N GLN A 188 -3.96 18.68 16.02
CA GLN A 188 -4.54 19.97 16.35
C GLN A 188 -4.70 20.15 17.87
N PHE A 189 -5.14 19.10 18.57
CA PHE A 189 -5.21 19.08 20.03
C PHE A 189 -3.84 19.28 20.67
N TYR A 190 -2.81 18.58 20.18
CA TYR A 190 -1.44 18.72 20.66
C TYR A 190 -0.90 20.14 20.44
N PHE A 191 -1.08 20.70 19.24
CA PHE A 191 -0.65 22.06 18.90
C PHE A 191 -1.29 23.11 19.82
N ASN A 192 -2.61 23.04 20.00
CA ASN A 192 -3.33 23.91 20.91
C ASN A 192 -2.76 23.81 22.33
N ARG A 193 -2.57 22.58 22.84
CA ARG A 193 -2.04 22.36 24.19
C ARG A 193 -0.64 22.97 24.37
N VAL A 194 0.27 22.75 23.42
CA VAL A 194 1.64 23.31 23.49
C VAL A 194 1.61 24.82 23.46
N ILE A 195 0.84 25.43 22.55
CA ILE A 195 0.72 26.89 22.49
C ILE A 195 0.15 27.45 23.79
N PHE A 196 -0.94 26.88 24.30
CA PHE A 196 -1.54 27.35 25.55
C PHE A 196 -0.59 27.18 26.74
N GLN A 197 0.17 26.09 26.81
CA GLN A 197 1.17 25.89 27.87
C GLN A 197 2.31 26.91 27.78
N GLU A 198 2.85 27.14 26.60
CA GLU A 198 3.89 28.16 26.36
C GLU A 198 3.39 29.58 26.69
N GLU A 199 2.12 29.88 26.39
CA GLU A 199 1.49 31.14 26.79
C GLU A 199 1.44 31.31 28.32
N GLN A 200 1.05 30.26 29.05
CA GLN A 200 0.97 30.29 30.51
C GLN A 200 2.36 30.44 31.13
N VAL A 201 3.35 29.66 30.68
CA VAL A 201 4.75 29.75 31.16
C VAL A 201 5.32 31.15 30.94
N ARG A 202 5.02 31.78 29.80
CA ARG A 202 5.43 33.16 29.51
C ARG A 202 4.73 34.16 30.43
N LYS A 203 3.43 34.00 30.70
CA LYS A 203 2.67 34.87 31.62
C LYS A 203 3.17 34.76 33.06
N ASP A 204 3.45 33.55 33.53
CA ASP A 204 4.01 33.29 34.87
C ASP A 204 5.42 33.91 35.02
N LYS A 205 6.28 33.77 34.01
CA LYS A 205 7.61 34.42 33.98
C LYS A 205 7.53 35.95 34.00
N LEU A 206 6.47 36.53 33.44
CA LEU A 206 6.25 37.97 33.38
C LEU A 206 5.42 38.50 34.56
N GLY A 207 4.95 37.64 35.46
CA GLY A 207 4.20 38.02 36.67
C GLY A 207 2.79 38.57 36.42
N PHE A 208 2.19 38.28 35.26
CA PHE A 208 0.81 38.71 34.96
C PHE A 208 -0.20 37.68 35.48
N SER A 209 -1.02 38.06 36.47
CA SER A 209 -2.17 37.24 36.91
C SER A 209 -3.27 37.31 35.85
N CYS A 210 -3.81 36.15 35.47
CA CYS A 210 -5.06 36.11 34.70
C CYS A 210 -6.19 36.66 35.60
N LEU A 211 -6.93 37.66 35.11
CA LEU A 211 -8.21 38.10 35.69
C LEU A 211 -9.30 37.08 35.38
#